data_AF-A0A514XKS5-F1
#
_entry.id   AF-A0A514XKS5-F1
#
_cell.length_a   1.000
_cell.length_b   1.000
_cell.length_c   1.000
_cell.angle_alpha   90.00
_cell.angle_beta   90.00
_cell.angle_gamma   90.00
#
_symmetry.space_group_name_H-M   'P 1'
#
loop_
_entity.id
_entity.type
_entity.pdbx_description
1 polymer ?
#
loop_
_entity_poly.entity_id
_entity_poly.type
_entity_poly.pdbx_seq_one_letter_code
_entity_poly.pdbx_strand_id
1 'polypeptide(L)'
;MSYQIELFHSLLTDFLQGESALLTNEGDVLLLRGNNPVSYDTLVKAARTVTKYLKLNEGEIALLNDPYSGGTTLDEITFIMAVSEDLVWVTRRPMGKYLKIVKSVEEEGLRIPPTPLRQKGQLNEVILGAMSAHPACPPQFTEWIKSQCAEMIVSAQRLHDTIEGTGLSVTGDLIEEYVKLSKKLAVQRISEKASGETRVDVVLDSGELLRLSLEIQDGKVVIDFGGTSAAKTLHLTESATYGVCFHAISKFYGFNNYANSGSFSVLQVTKPAGCWLMAKYPASTLKGMTCGVAAVQTAIDLALTFIHSKHEKALNAYTPVMLQLNHGDSRAYLSIEGGQGATAEHDGQSAHIEGLSIETLERRFPVRVQRMDRRNSTGGKGKYSGGRGLIFKMEALEDIEVSWLTDMTLHRPRLPKSCSHGDVSEVTLEKGETAKNLPVLGQQKILKGEVLSLCSGTGGGYGRAETKAVVE
;
A
#
# COMPACT_ATOMS: atom_id res chain seq x y z
N MET A 1 6.79 -3.48 31.68
CA MET A 1 7.46 -2.49 30.82
C MET A 1 7.86 -1.33 31.73
N SER A 2 8.97 -0.62 31.50
CA SER A 2 9.29 0.57 32.31
C SER A 2 8.32 1.70 31.96
N TYR A 3 7.90 2.50 32.95
CA TYR A 3 7.03 3.67 32.74
C TYR A 3 7.60 4.63 31.69
N GLN A 4 8.92 4.81 31.65
CA GLN A 4 9.59 5.67 30.66
C GLN A 4 9.43 5.15 29.22
N ILE A 5 9.46 3.83 29.02
CA ILE A 5 9.28 3.23 27.69
C ILE A 5 7.84 3.37 27.21
N GLU A 6 6.87 3.17 28.12
CA GLU A 6 5.44 3.37 27.79
C GLU A 6 5.16 4.83 27.43
N LEU A 7 5.69 5.76 28.21
CA LEU A 7 5.58 7.20 27.93
C LEU A 7 6.24 7.56 26.58
N PHE A 8 7.45 7.06 26.33
CA PHE A 8 8.14 7.28 25.06
C PHE A 8 7.35 6.73 23.87
N HIS A 9 6.83 5.50 23.99
CA HIS A 9 5.99 4.89 22.95
C HIS A 9 4.72 5.71 22.68
N SER A 10 4.05 6.18 23.74
CA SER A 10 2.85 7.04 23.61
C SER A 10 3.18 8.33 22.89
N LEU A 11 4.26 9.03 23.29
CA LEU A 11 4.69 10.28 22.67
C LEU A 11 4.98 10.12 21.18
N LEU A 12 5.71 9.06 20.81
CA LEU A 12 5.97 8.76 19.40
C LEU A 12 4.69 8.43 18.63
N THR A 13 3.75 7.71 19.26
CA THR A 13 2.48 7.34 18.63
C THR A 13 1.61 8.56 18.38
N ASP A 14 1.57 9.51 19.31
CA ASP A 14 0.80 10.75 19.19
C ASP A 14 1.39 11.68 18.13
N PHE A 15 2.73 11.77 18.06
CA PHE A 15 3.43 12.57 17.06
C PHE A 15 3.31 11.99 15.64
N LEU A 16 3.49 10.68 15.48
CA LEU A 16 3.46 10.02 14.18
C LEU A 16 2.02 9.76 13.74
N GLN A 17 1.51 10.61 12.85
CA GLN A 17 0.20 10.46 12.22
C GLN A 17 0.32 10.05 10.75
N GLY A 18 -0.67 9.32 10.24
CA GLY A 18 -0.70 8.84 8.85
C GLY A 18 0.49 7.96 8.48
N GLU A 19 1.08 8.22 7.32
CA GLU A 19 2.31 7.56 6.83
C GLU A 19 3.53 8.34 7.34
N SER A 20 4.13 7.89 8.44
CA SER A 20 5.24 8.59 9.08
C SER A 20 6.18 7.67 9.87
N ALA A 21 7.43 8.09 9.98
CA ALA A 21 8.44 7.37 10.75
C ALA A 21 9.41 8.36 11.41
N LEU A 22 9.91 8.00 12.59
CA LEU A 22 11.02 8.70 13.25
C LEU A 22 12.23 7.78 13.25
N LEU A 23 13.36 8.30 12.79
CA LEU A 23 14.62 7.57 12.66
C LEU A 23 15.77 8.33 13.30
N THR A 24 16.82 7.61 13.68
CA THR A 24 18.13 8.21 13.95
C THR A 24 18.84 8.58 12.65
N ASN A 25 19.82 9.47 12.72
CA ASN A 25 20.69 9.81 11.58
C ASN A 25 21.50 8.62 11.04
N GLU A 26 21.75 7.61 11.87
CA GLU A 26 22.41 6.36 11.46
C GLU A 26 21.45 5.41 10.72
N GLY A 27 20.16 5.76 10.68
CA GLY A 27 19.13 5.04 9.95
C GLY A 27 18.42 3.96 10.76
N ASP A 28 18.53 3.99 12.09
CA ASP A 28 17.71 3.15 12.96
C ASP A 28 16.30 3.72 13.09
N VAL A 29 15.31 2.86 12.92
CA VAL A 29 13.91 3.24 13.04
C VAL A 29 13.52 3.17 14.51
N LEU A 30 13.04 4.29 15.07
CA LEU A 30 12.52 4.36 16.43
C LEU A 30 11.06 3.91 16.46
N LEU A 31 10.23 4.49 15.61
CA LEU A 31 8.85 4.07 15.40
C LEU A 31 8.44 4.41 13.97
N LEU A 32 7.68 3.51 13.35
CA LEU A 32 7.04 3.71 12.07
C LEU A 32 5.54 3.45 12.19
N ARG A 33 4.74 4.32 11.58
CA ARG A 33 3.31 4.15 11.41
C ARG A 33 2.95 4.31 9.94
N GLY A 34 2.06 3.43 9.48
CA GLY A 34 1.60 3.43 8.11
C GLY A 34 0.45 2.45 7.93
N ASN A 35 -0.55 2.87 7.17
CA ASN A 35 -1.67 2.06 6.75
C ASN A 35 -1.38 1.38 5.41
N ASN A 36 -0.55 1.99 4.57
CA ASN A 36 -0.10 1.40 3.32
C ASN A 36 1.03 0.38 3.58
N PRO A 37 0.88 -0.90 3.17
CA PRO A 37 1.90 -1.93 3.40
C PRO A 37 3.31 -1.54 2.94
N VAL A 38 3.45 -0.84 1.80
CA VAL A 38 4.77 -0.49 1.26
C VAL A 38 5.53 0.53 2.10
N SER A 39 4.85 1.27 2.98
CA SER A 39 5.45 2.34 3.78
C SER A 39 6.47 1.85 4.81
N TYR A 40 6.34 0.61 5.26
CA TYR A 40 7.18 0.03 6.32
C TYR A 40 8.67 0.00 5.98
N ASP A 41 9.04 0.08 4.70
CA ASP A 41 10.44 0.25 4.30
C ASP A 41 10.68 1.30 3.22
N THR A 42 9.67 1.72 2.45
CA THR A 42 9.86 2.87 1.53
C THR A 42 10.18 4.16 2.30
N LEU A 43 9.53 4.44 3.43
CA LEU A 43 9.85 5.61 4.28
C LEU A 43 11.29 5.54 4.83
N VAL A 44 11.69 4.35 5.29
CA VAL A 44 13.03 4.09 5.85
C VAL A 44 14.09 4.25 4.77
N LYS A 45 13.85 3.68 3.59
CA LYS A 45 14.70 3.82 2.41
C LYS A 45 14.83 5.28 1.99
N ALA A 46 13.75 6.05 2.01
CA ALA A 46 13.76 7.47 1.70
C ALA A 46 14.66 8.25 2.67
N ALA A 47 14.47 8.08 3.99
CA ALA A 47 15.31 8.70 5.00
C ALA A 47 16.79 8.37 4.81
N ARG A 48 17.12 7.08 4.71
CA ARG A 48 18.51 6.60 4.55
C ARG A 48 19.14 7.11 3.26
N THR A 49 18.37 7.20 2.19
CA THR A 49 18.87 7.71 0.91
C THR A 49 19.16 9.21 1.01
N VAL A 50 18.23 9.98 1.59
CA VAL A 50 18.40 11.44 1.78
C VAL A 50 19.59 11.74 2.69
N THR A 51 19.64 11.15 3.88
CA THR A 51 20.71 11.40 4.88
C THR A 51 22.09 10.99 4.39
N LYS A 52 22.18 10.02 3.47
CA LYS A 52 23.44 9.65 2.80
C LYS A 52 23.96 10.75 1.86
N TYR A 53 23.08 11.48 1.18
CA TYR A 53 23.45 12.49 0.18
C TYR A 53 23.38 13.93 0.68
N LEU A 54 22.55 14.19 1.69
CA LEU A 54 22.25 15.50 2.24
C LEU A 54 22.41 15.42 3.76
N LYS A 55 23.36 16.19 4.31
CA LYS A 55 23.44 16.42 5.75
C LYS A 55 22.41 17.49 6.12
N LEU A 56 21.36 17.09 6.84
CA LEU A 56 20.32 17.99 7.32
C LEU A 56 20.65 18.44 8.75
N ASN A 57 20.60 19.74 8.99
CA ASN A 57 20.63 20.31 10.33
C ASN A 57 19.20 20.46 10.85
N GLU A 58 19.02 20.63 12.17
CA GLU A 58 17.70 20.79 12.77
C GLU A 58 16.85 21.86 12.06
N GLY A 59 15.61 21.48 11.74
CA GLY A 59 14.66 22.30 11.01
C GLY A 59 14.83 22.29 9.48
N GLU A 60 15.89 21.71 8.94
CA GLU A 60 16.08 21.56 7.50
C GLU A 60 15.20 20.44 6.94
N ILE A 61 14.70 20.64 5.72
CA ILE A 61 13.74 19.74 5.06
C ILE A 61 14.28 19.37 3.69
N ALA A 62 14.23 18.09 3.36
CA ALA A 62 14.38 17.55 2.01
C ALA A 62 13.10 16.83 1.58
N LEU A 63 12.96 16.59 0.29
CA LEU A 63 11.84 15.84 -0.27
C LEU A 63 12.29 14.91 -1.40
N LEU A 64 11.48 13.88 -1.65
CA LEU A 64 11.56 13.02 -2.83
C LEU A 64 10.21 12.36 -3.11
N ASN A 65 10.01 11.90 -4.34
CA ASN A 65 9.00 10.88 -4.68
C ASN A 65 9.56 9.76 -5.58
N ASP A 66 10.86 9.83 -5.93
CA ASP A 66 11.54 8.84 -6.76
C ASP A 66 11.42 7.41 -6.17
N PRO A 67 10.72 6.47 -6.85
CA PRO A 67 10.45 5.14 -6.30
C PRO A 67 11.73 4.37 -5.96
N TYR A 68 12.79 4.55 -6.75
CA TYR A 68 14.08 3.88 -6.56
C TYR A 68 14.86 4.39 -5.35
N SER A 69 14.51 5.59 -4.87
CA SER A 69 15.10 6.23 -3.70
C SER A 69 14.26 6.07 -2.42
N GLY A 70 13.15 5.31 -2.46
CA GLY A 70 12.23 5.14 -1.33
C GLY A 70 10.87 5.83 -1.49
N GLY A 71 10.57 6.37 -2.68
CA GLY A 71 9.21 6.76 -3.06
C GLY A 71 8.28 5.55 -3.25
N THR A 72 7.00 5.85 -3.45
CA THR A 72 5.95 4.88 -3.79
C THR A 72 5.53 5.09 -5.24
N THR A 73 4.44 5.81 -5.49
CA THR A 73 4.09 6.35 -6.80
C THR A 73 4.51 7.82 -6.87
N LEU A 74 4.61 8.37 -8.09
CA LEU A 74 5.01 9.78 -8.26
C LEU A 74 3.97 10.78 -7.74
N ASP A 75 2.82 10.29 -7.30
CA ASP A 75 1.69 11.10 -6.85
C ASP A 75 1.73 11.37 -5.34
N GLU A 76 2.76 10.87 -4.66
CA GLU A 76 2.99 11.08 -3.24
C GLU A 76 4.39 11.64 -3.00
N ILE A 77 4.51 12.71 -2.23
CA ILE A 77 5.82 13.26 -1.83
C ILE A 77 6.16 12.80 -0.43
N THR A 78 7.38 12.28 -0.28
CA THR A 78 7.99 11.96 1.00
C THR A 78 8.85 13.14 1.42
N PHE A 79 8.51 13.73 2.57
CA PHE A 79 9.26 14.80 3.22
C PHE A 79 10.12 14.22 4.33
N ILE A 80 11.34 14.74 4.45
CA ILE A 80 12.34 14.32 5.41
C ILE A 80 12.82 15.58 6.14
N MET A 81 12.55 15.69 7.44
CA MET A 81 12.93 16.83 8.26
C MET A 81 13.83 16.36 9.42
N ALA A 82 14.96 17.02 9.62
CA ALA A 82 15.72 16.84 10.86
C ALA A 82 14.97 17.56 11.99
N VAL A 83 14.54 16.79 13.00
CA VAL A 83 13.85 17.32 14.19
C VAL A 83 14.81 17.55 15.35
N SER A 84 16.01 16.98 15.29
CA SER A 84 17.14 17.33 16.14
C SER A 84 18.45 17.04 15.38
N GLU A 85 19.60 17.23 16.03
CA GLU A 85 20.90 16.83 15.46
C GLU A 85 21.02 15.33 15.18
N ASP A 86 20.24 14.49 15.87
CA ASP A 86 20.33 13.03 15.79
C ASP A 86 19.10 12.35 15.21
N LEU A 87 17.98 13.08 15.07
CA LEU A 87 16.68 12.51 14.70
C LEU A 87 16.11 13.14 13.44
N VAL A 88 15.58 12.27 12.59
CA VAL A 88 14.93 12.62 11.34
C VAL A 88 13.52 12.08 11.32
N TRP A 89 12.57 12.98 11.11
CA TRP A 89 11.17 12.66 10.87
C TRP A 89 10.91 12.56 9.37
N VAL A 90 10.32 11.44 8.96
CA VAL A 90 9.89 11.20 7.58
C VAL A 90 8.39 11.11 7.55
N THR A 91 7.76 11.77 6.59
CA THR A 91 6.33 11.64 6.38
C THR A 91 5.94 11.75 4.92
N ARG A 92 4.92 11.01 4.51
CA ARG A 92 4.42 11.02 3.13
C ARG A 92 3.11 11.77 3.03
N ARG A 93 2.95 12.51 1.93
CA ARG A 93 1.77 13.33 1.65
C ARG A 93 1.31 13.11 0.21
N PRO A 94 0.03 12.81 -0.02
CA PRO A 94 -0.49 12.69 -1.37
C PRO A 94 -0.51 14.06 -2.03
N MET A 95 0.10 14.14 -3.21
CA MET A 95 0.04 15.28 -4.13
C MET A 95 -1.17 15.13 -5.08
N GLY A 96 -1.56 13.89 -5.38
CA GLY A 96 -2.72 13.52 -6.19
C GLY A 96 -2.87 12.01 -6.29
N LYS A 97 -3.70 11.53 -7.22
CA LYS A 97 -3.69 10.13 -7.67
C LYS A 97 -3.86 10.10 -9.17
N TYR A 98 -2.97 9.41 -9.87
CA TYR A 98 -2.96 9.30 -11.31
C TYR A 98 -2.76 7.84 -11.71
N LEU A 99 -3.69 7.35 -12.52
CA LEU A 99 -3.61 6.07 -13.19
C LEU A 99 -3.07 6.28 -14.60
N LYS A 100 -1.76 6.09 -14.77
CA LYS A 100 -1.09 6.12 -16.07
C LYS A 100 -0.45 4.78 -16.37
N ILE A 101 -0.95 4.12 -17.41
CA ILE A 101 -0.43 2.82 -17.85
C ILE A 101 0.67 3.07 -18.88
N VAL A 102 1.90 3.17 -18.39
CA VAL A 102 3.10 3.52 -19.18
C VAL A 102 4.21 2.51 -18.97
N LYS A 103 5.22 2.51 -19.86
CA LYS A 103 6.38 1.60 -19.78
C LYS A 103 7.55 2.17 -18.99
N SER A 104 7.70 3.49 -19.02
CA SER A 104 8.77 4.22 -18.34
C SER A 104 8.21 5.06 -17.20
N VAL A 105 8.95 5.11 -16.09
CA VAL A 105 8.63 6.00 -14.94
C VAL A 105 8.60 7.48 -15.36
N GLU A 106 9.37 7.86 -16.39
CA GLU A 106 9.43 9.24 -16.88
C GLU A 106 8.12 9.71 -17.53
N GLU A 107 7.23 8.78 -17.89
CA GLU A 107 5.91 9.08 -18.42
C GLU A 107 4.83 9.10 -17.32
N GLU A 108 5.14 8.61 -16.11
CA GLU A 108 4.20 8.56 -14.99
C GLU A 108 3.89 9.97 -14.45
N GLY A 109 4.88 10.85 -14.35
CA GLY A 109 4.67 12.17 -13.75
C GLY A 109 5.93 12.93 -13.39
N LEU A 110 5.81 13.87 -12.46
CA LEU A 110 6.94 14.62 -11.92
C LEU A 110 7.75 13.72 -11.00
N ARG A 111 8.94 13.29 -11.43
CA ARG A 111 9.88 12.50 -10.61
C ARG A 111 10.91 13.41 -9.95
N ILE A 112 10.99 13.33 -8.63
CA ILE A 112 11.83 14.16 -7.78
C ILE A 112 12.81 13.25 -7.02
N PRO A 113 14.10 13.28 -7.37
CA PRO A 113 15.14 12.58 -6.60
C PRO A 113 15.34 13.25 -5.22
N PRO A 114 16.15 12.70 -4.31
CA PRO A 114 16.52 13.35 -3.05
C PRO A 114 16.95 14.81 -3.26
N THR A 115 16.13 15.75 -2.82
CA THR A 115 16.32 17.18 -3.13
C THR A 115 16.16 18.02 -1.86
N PRO A 116 17.10 18.95 -1.56
CA PRO A 116 16.94 19.88 -0.45
C PRO A 116 15.80 20.87 -0.74
N LEU A 117 14.92 21.07 0.22
CA LEU A 117 13.75 21.95 0.11
C LEU A 117 13.89 23.19 0.97
N ARG A 118 14.35 23.04 2.23
CA ARG A 118 14.53 24.13 3.19
C ARG A 118 15.87 23.98 3.88
N GLN A 119 16.69 25.05 3.82
CA GLN A 119 18.02 25.08 4.43
C GLN A 119 18.23 26.40 5.17
N LYS A 120 18.90 26.36 6.32
CA LYS A 120 19.18 27.56 7.15
C LYS A 120 17.96 28.47 7.37
N GLY A 121 16.80 27.89 7.62
CA GLY A 121 15.59 28.66 7.87
C GLY A 121 14.77 29.04 6.64
N GLN A 122 15.31 28.88 5.43
CA GLN A 122 14.77 29.42 4.19
C GLN A 122 14.38 28.34 3.19
N LEU A 123 13.25 28.54 2.50
CA LEU A 123 12.80 27.68 1.42
C LEU A 123 13.66 27.93 0.17
N ASN A 124 14.04 26.86 -0.53
CA ASN A 124 14.77 26.95 -1.78
C ASN A 124 13.80 27.27 -2.94
N GLU A 125 13.50 28.56 -3.10
CA GLU A 125 12.57 29.06 -4.13
C GLU A 125 13.04 28.75 -5.57
N VAL A 126 14.36 28.61 -5.80
CA VAL A 126 14.91 28.25 -7.12
C VAL A 126 14.55 26.81 -7.47
N ILE A 127 14.80 25.88 -6.54
CA ILE A 127 14.45 24.47 -6.71
C ILE A 127 12.93 24.30 -6.82
N LEU A 128 12.17 24.96 -5.96
CA LEU A 128 10.71 24.90 -6.00
C LEU A 128 10.17 25.46 -7.32
N GLY A 129 10.70 26.59 -7.80
CA GLY A 129 10.34 27.16 -9.10
C GLY A 129 10.65 26.20 -10.26
N ALA A 130 11.78 25.50 -10.22
CA ALA A 130 12.14 24.50 -11.23
C ALA A 130 11.18 23.29 -11.22
N MET A 131 10.79 22.80 -10.04
CA MET A 131 9.79 21.72 -9.90
C MET A 131 8.43 22.16 -10.44
N SER A 132 7.97 23.36 -10.06
CA SER A 132 6.67 23.92 -10.46
C SER A 132 6.58 24.21 -11.95
N ALA A 133 7.71 24.38 -12.64
CA ALA A 133 7.75 24.55 -14.10
C ALA A 133 7.57 23.23 -14.87
N HIS A 134 7.62 22.07 -14.19
CA HIS A 134 7.46 20.78 -14.85
C HIS A 134 6.03 20.58 -15.36
N PRO A 135 5.81 20.11 -16.61
CA PRO A 135 4.46 19.99 -17.20
C PRO A 135 3.50 19.05 -16.43
N ALA A 136 4.05 18.06 -15.72
CA ALA A 136 3.26 17.13 -14.90
C ALA A 136 3.04 17.60 -13.46
N CYS A 137 3.53 18.79 -13.09
CA CYS A 137 3.32 19.36 -11.77
C CYS A 137 1.84 19.76 -11.60
N PRO A 138 1.18 19.44 -10.47
CA PRO A 138 -0.21 19.80 -10.27
C PRO A 138 -0.40 21.32 -10.09
N PRO A 139 -1.61 21.84 -10.29
CA PRO A 139 -1.95 23.21 -9.94
C PRO A 139 -1.69 23.49 -8.46
N GLN A 140 -1.29 24.72 -8.12
CA GLN A 140 -1.05 25.17 -6.73
C GLN A 140 0.05 24.38 -5.99
N PHE A 141 0.95 23.71 -6.71
CA PHE A 141 2.00 22.90 -6.11
C PHE A 141 2.90 23.71 -5.17
N THR A 142 3.30 24.92 -5.56
CA THR A 142 4.13 25.81 -4.75
C THR A 142 3.46 26.13 -3.41
N GLU A 143 2.19 26.53 -3.43
CA GLU A 143 1.41 26.85 -2.24
C GLU A 143 1.20 25.61 -1.35
N TRP A 144 0.94 24.46 -1.97
CA TRP A 144 0.81 23.18 -1.27
C TRP A 144 2.12 22.78 -0.57
N ILE A 145 3.28 22.84 -1.26
CA ILE A 145 4.59 22.58 -0.66
C ILE A 145 4.86 23.51 0.54
N LYS A 146 4.57 24.81 0.39
CA LYS A 146 4.74 25.80 1.46
C LYS A 146 3.88 25.45 2.68
N SER A 147 2.63 25.04 2.45
CA SER A 147 1.72 24.57 3.49
C SER A 147 2.25 23.32 4.21
N GLN A 148 2.70 22.30 3.46
CA GLN A 148 3.26 21.08 4.04
C GLN A 148 4.51 21.38 4.89
N CYS A 149 5.40 22.26 4.43
CA CYS A 149 6.57 22.68 5.20
C CYS A 149 6.17 23.37 6.52
N ALA A 150 5.21 24.29 6.47
CA ALA A 150 4.77 25.02 7.65
C ALA A 150 4.14 24.08 8.69
N GLU A 151 3.31 23.12 8.24
CA GLU A 151 2.71 22.10 9.11
C GLU A 151 3.78 21.24 9.79
N MET A 152 4.81 20.81 9.05
CA MET A 152 5.91 20.03 9.60
C MET A 152 6.71 20.80 10.65
N ILE A 153 7.02 22.07 10.38
CA ILE A 153 7.75 22.93 11.32
C ILE A 153 6.97 23.09 12.63
N VAL A 154 5.67 23.38 12.55
CA VAL A 154 4.80 23.50 13.73
C VAL A 154 4.71 22.18 14.49
N SER A 155 4.62 21.06 13.78
CA SER A 155 4.52 19.73 14.39
C SER A 155 5.82 19.33 15.09
N ALA A 156 6.98 19.62 14.50
CA ALA A 156 8.29 19.39 15.12
C ALA A 156 8.47 20.22 16.39
N GLN A 157 8.05 21.49 16.39
CA GLN A 157 8.08 22.32 17.60
C GLN A 157 7.18 21.74 18.69
N ARG A 158 5.96 21.29 18.34
CA ARG A 158 5.06 20.65 19.31
C ARG A 158 5.65 19.38 19.92
N LEU A 159 6.40 18.59 19.14
CA LEU A 159 7.11 17.43 19.67
C LEU A 159 8.09 17.85 20.76
N HIS A 160 8.92 18.86 20.48
CA HIS A 160 9.88 19.41 21.45
C HIS A 160 9.20 19.90 22.72
N ASP A 161 8.16 20.75 22.58
CA ASP A 161 7.41 21.30 23.70
C ASP A 161 6.77 20.18 24.55
N THR A 162 6.28 19.12 23.89
CA THR A 162 5.66 17.98 24.57
C THR A 162 6.70 17.14 25.33
N ILE A 163 7.87 16.89 24.73
CA ILE A 163 8.96 16.17 25.39
C ILE A 163 9.41 16.96 26.63
N GLU A 164 9.65 18.27 26.49
CA GLU A 164 10.05 19.15 27.61
C GLU A 164 9.00 19.14 28.73
N GLY A 165 7.72 19.29 28.37
CA GLY A 165 6.61 19.28 29.34
C GLY A 165 6.43 17.96 30.10
N THR A 166 6.84 16.83 29.52
CA THR A 166 6.78 15.52 30.21
C THR A 166 7.94 15.27 31.16
N GLY A 167 9.05 16.02 31.02
CA GLY A 167 10.31 15.75 31.72
C GLY A 167 11.00 14.44 31.29
N LEU A 168 10.57 13.82 30.18
CA LEU A 168 11.20 12.62 29.64
C LEU A 168 12.56 12.96 29.03
N SER A 169 13.63 12.39 29.57
CA SER A 169 14.95 12.45 28.94
C SER A 169 15.08 11.33 27.91
N VAL A 170 15.08 11.69 26.63
CA VAL A 170 15.29 10.74 25.52
C VAL A 170 16.79 10.48 25.38
N THR A 171 17.27 9.40 26.01
CA THR A 171 18.68 8.98 25.97
C THR A 171 18.89 7.83 24.98
N GLY A 172 20.15 7.60 24.60
CA GLY A 172 20.53 6.42 23.81
C GLY A 172 20.14 5.10 24.49
N ASP A 173 20.30 5.00 25.81
CA ASP A 173 19.90 3.83 26.59
C ASP A 173 18.39 3.56 26.50
N LEU A 174 17.56 4.61 26.62
CA LEU A 174 16.10 4.49 26.49
C LEU A 174 15.71 3.98 25.09
N ILE A 175 16.34 4.52 24.04
CA ILE A 175 16.13 4.08 22.67
C ILE A 175 16.51 2.61 22.49
N GLU A 176 17.67 2.20 23.00
CA GLU A 176 18.14 0.81 22.90
C GLU A 176 17.21 -0.15 23.64
N GLU A 177 16.77 0.21 24.86
CA GLU A 177 15.79 -0.57 25.62
C GLU A 177 14.46 -0.71 24.88
N TYR A 178 13.97 0.38 24.27
CA TYR A 178 12.74 0.36 23.49
C TYR A 178 12.86 -0.55 22.25
N VAL A 179 13.97 -0.47 21.51
CA VAL A 179 14.25 -1.36 20.36
C VAL A 179 14.34 -2.82 20.80
N LYS A 180 15.04 -3.12 21.91
CA LYS A 180 15.12 -4.47 22.49
C LYS A 180 13.75 -5.01 22.88
N LEU A 181 12.90 -4.17 23.48
CA LEU A 181 11.54 -4.52 23.84
C LEU A 181 10.72 -4.91 22.61
N SER A 182 10.73 -4.08 21.55
CA SER A 182 9.97 -4.35 20.32
C SER A 182 10.39 -5.66 19.66
N LYS A 183 11.70 -5.97 19.65
CA LYS A 183 12.22 -7.27 19.20
C LYS A 183 11.67 -8.41 20.07
N LYS A 184 11.76 -8.28 21.39
CA LYS A 184 11.27 -9.30 22.33
C LYS A 184 9.77 -9.58 22.13
N LEU A 185 8.96 -8.53 21.98
CA LEU A 185 7.52 -8.64 21.74
C LEU A 185 7.21 -9.34 20.40
N ALA A 186 7.94 -9.00 19.33
CA ALA A 186 7.77 -9.65 18.03
C ALA A 186 8.11 -11.15 18.10
N VAL A 187 9.28 -11.49 18.66
CA VAL A 187 9.73 -12.88 18.86
C VAL A 187 8.72 -13.68 19.68
N GLN A 188 8.25 -13.11 20.80
CA GLN A 188 7.25 -13.74 21.66
C GLN A 188 5.96 -14.03 20.89
N ARG A 189 5.39 -13.03 20.21
CA ARG A 189 4.13 -13.15 19.48
C ARG A 189 4.20 -14.15 18.32
N ILE A 190 5.34 -14.25 17.66
CA ILE A 190 5.58 -15.26 16.62
C ILE A 190 5.64 -16.65 17.24
N SER A 191 6.39 -16.80 18.34
CA SER A 191 6.60 -18.10 19.01
C SER A 191 5.33 -18.65 19.69
N GLU A 192 4.38 -17.80 20.04
CA GLU A 192 3.07 -18.20 20.60
C GLU A 192 2.16 -18.88 19.56
N LYS A 193 2.45 -18.76 18.26
CA LYS A 193 1.71 -19.43 17.18
C LYS A 193 2.51 -20.59 16.59
N ALA A 194 1.94 -21.26 15.58
CA ALA A 194 2.57 -22.41 14.94
C ALA A 194 3.85 -22.03 14.16
N SER A 195 4.88 -22.86 14.31
CA SER A 195 6.03 -22.88 13.41
C SER A 195 5.73 -23.76 12.19
N GLY A 196 6.44 -23.55 11.09
CA GLY A 196 6.28 -24.37 9.90
C GLY A 196 6.89 -23.75 8.65
N GLU A 197 6.87 -24.53 7.58
CA GLU A 197 7.31 -24.10 6.26
C GLU A 197 6.23 -24.37 5.20
N THR A 198 6.16 -23.53 4.18
CA THR A 198 5.29 -23.76 3.03
C THR A 198 5.77 -23.01 1.80
N ARG A 199 5.22 -23.39 0.64
CA ARG A 199 5.47 -22.73 -0.64
C ARG A 199 4.17 -22.36 -1.31
N VAL A 200 4.14 -21.15 -1.86
CA VAL A 200 2.99 -20.59 -2.57
C VAL A 200 3.45 -20.00 -3.89
N ASP A 201 2.71 -20.33 -4.94
CA ASP A 201 2.87 -19.72 -6.26
C ASP A 201 1.63 -18.87 -6.56
N VAL A 202 1.84 -17.63 -6.99
CA VAL A 202 0.81 -16.72 -7.51
C VAL A 202 1.21 -16.29 -8.91
N VAL A 203 0.28 -16.35 -9.87
CA VAL A 203 0.53 -15.97 -11.26
C VAL A 203 -0.37 -14.79 -11.58
N LEU A 204 0.23 -13.68 -12.04
CA LEU A 204 -0.52 -12.52 -12.52
C LEU A 204 -1.05 -12.77 -13.93
N ASP A 205 -2.00 -11.94 -14.38
CA ASP A 205 -2.65 -12.10 -15.69
C ASP A 205 -1.66 -11.90 -16.86
N SER A 206 -0.53 -11.23 -16.63
CA SER A 206 0.60 -11.12 -17.57
C SER A 206 1.46 -12.39 -17.67
N GLY A 207 1.15 -13.42 -16.88
CA GLY A 207 1.94 -14.65 -16.76
C GLY A 207 3.25 -14.48 -15.99
N GLU A 208 3.42 -13.37 -15.27
CA GLU A 208 4.54 -13.18 -14.33
C GLU A 208 4.28 -14.03 -13.07
N LEU A 209 5.28 -14.84 -12.66
CA LEU A 209 5.19 -15.76 -11.52
C LEU A 209 5.78 -15.10 -10.29
N LEU A 210 5.03 -15.11 -9.20
CA LEU A 210 5.52 -14.95 -7.83
C LEU A 210 5.68 -16.33 -7.22
N ARG A 211 6.88 -16.68 -6.77
CA ARG A 211 7.11 -17.87 -5.96
C ARG A 211 7.60 -17.44 -4.60
N LEU A 212 6.95 -17.92 -3.56
CA LEU A 212 7.25 -17.60 -2.17
C LEU A 212 7.45 -18.90 -1.39
N SER A 213 8.57 -18.99 -0.69
CA SER A 213 8.80 -19.94 0.40
C SER A 213 8.75 -19.17 1.72
N LEU A 214 7.93 -19.61 2.66
CA LEU A 214 7.81 -19.03 4.00
C LEU A 214 8.23 -20.06 5.02
N GLU A 215 9.16 -19.69 5.89
CA GLU A 215 9.58 -20.48 7.04
C GLU A 215 9.41 -19.66 8.32
N ILE A 216 8.80 -20.27 9.34
CA ILE A 216 8.61 -19.69 10.66
C ILE A 216 9.21 -20.64 11.69
N GLN A 217 10.22 -20.19 12.41
CA GLN A 217 10.92 -20.95 13.43
C GLN A 217 11.53 -20.01 14.48
N ASP A 218 11.47 -20.39 15.76
CA ASP A 218 12.14 -19.69 16.88
C ASP A 218 11.88 -18.18 16.93
N GLY A 219 10.64 -17.77 16.65
CA GLY A 219 10.23 -16.36 16.65
C GLY A 219 10.78 -15.53 15.50
N LYS A 220 11.33 -16.17 14.45
CA LYS A 220 11.82 -15.56 13.22
C LYS A 220 11.00 -16.01 12.02
N VAL A 221 11.00 -15.16 10.99
CA VAL A 221 10.34 -15.41 9.71
C VAL A 221 11.33 -15.22 8.58
N VAL A 222 11.46 -16.23 7.72
CA VAL A 222 12.25 -16.16 6.50
C VAL A 222 11.31 -16.27 5.31
N ILE A 223 11.37 -15.28 4.41
CA ILE A 223 10.63 -15.24 3.15
C ILE A 223 11.64 -15.28 2.02
N ASP A 224 11.61 -16.35 1.23
CA ASP A 224 12.44 -16.47 0.02
C ASP A 224 11.58 -16.43 -1.24
N PHE A 225 11.89 -15.49 -2.12
CA PHE A 225 11.25 -15.33 -3.42
C PHE A 225 11.98 -16.08 -4.56
N GLY A 226 12.84 -17.03 -4.22
CA GLY A 226 13.55 -17.89 -5.17
C GLY A 226 12.63 -18.51 -6.23
N GLY A 227 12.94 -18.27 -7.51
CA GLY A 227 12.13 -18.74 -8.65
C GLY A 227 11.03 -17.77 -9.11
N THR A 228 10.88 -16.61 -8.48
CA THR A 228 10.06 -15.50 -8.99
C THR A 228 10.60 -15.05 -10.35
N SER A 229 9.72 -14.85 -11.33
CA SER A 229 10.12 -14.59 -12.71
C SER A 229 10.74 -13.20 -12.90
N ALA A 230 11.46 -13.03 -14.01
CA ALA A 230 11.85 -11.71 -14.50
C ALA A 230 10.63 -10.83 -14.79
N ALA A 231 10.83 -9.52 -14.75
CA ALA A 231 9.80 -8.54 -15.09
C ALA A 231 9.47 -8.54 -16.59
N LYS A 232 8.18 -8.44 -16.90
CA LYS A 232 7.64 -8.15 -18.23
C LYS A 232 6.87 -6.83 -18.20
N THR A 233 5.94 -6.70 -17.27
CA THR A 233 5.06 -5.52 -17.11
C THR A 233 4.94 -5.07 -15.67
N LEU A 234 5.40 -5.89 -14.73
CA LEU A 234 5.32 -5.65 -13.30
C LEU A 234 6.69 -5.27 -12.78
N HIS A 235 6.79 -4.15 -12.08
CA HIS A 235 8.03 -3.70 -11.45
C HIS A 235 7.71 -3.13 -10.07
N LEU A 236 8.04 -3.87 -9.03
CA LEU A 236 7.93 -3.46 -7.64
C LEU A 236 9.34 -3.21 -7.08
N THR A 237 9.51 -2.13 -6.33
CA THR A 237 10.81 -1.82 -5.73
C THR A 237 11.12 -2.80 -4.60
N GLU A 238 12.41 -2.99 -4.34
CA GLU A 238 12.87 -3.86 -3.26
C GLU A 238 12.34 -3.41 -1.90
N SER A 239 12.34 -2.11 -1.63
CA SER A 239 11.83 -1.55 -0.37
C SER A 239 10.32 -1.71 -0.23
N ALA A 240 9.56 -1.56 -1.32
CA ALA A 240 8.13 -1.83 -1.28
C ALA A 240 7.85 -3.32 -1.03
N THR A 241 8.62 -4.22 -1.64
CA THR A 241 8.51 -5.67 -1.41
C THR A 241 8.73 -6.02 0.06
N TYR A 242 9.80 -5.53 0.67
CA TYR A 242 10.06 -5.75 2.10
C TYR A 242 8.96 -5.14 2.97
N GLY A 243 8.50 -3.93 2.65
CA GLY A 243 7.41 -3.27 3.36
C GLY A 243 6.14 -4.12 3.42
N VAL A 244 5.70 -4.66 2.27
CA VAL A 244 4.54 -5.56 2.21
C VAL A 244 4.77 -6.82 3.05
N CYS A 245 5.96 -7.41 2.98
CA CYS A 245 6.32 -8.58 3.78
C CYS A 245 6.20 -8.29 5.28
N PHE A 246 6.83 -7.21 5.73
CA PHE A 246 6.79 -6.83 7.13
C PHE A 246 5.37 -6.47 7.58
N HIS A 247 4.61 -5.72 6.78
CA HIS A 247 3.25 -5.35 7.10
C HIS A 247 2.35 -6.58 7.31
N ALA A 248 2.38 -7.53 6.37
CA ALA A 248 1.56 -8.74 6.44
C ALA A 248 1.92 -9.60 7.68
N ILE A 249 3.20 -9.86 7.90
CA ILE A 249 3.69 -10.63 9.06
C ILE A 249 3.35 -9.91 10.37
N SER A 250 3.73 -8.64 10.51
CA SER A 250 3.53 -7.88 11.75
C SER A 250 2.06 -7.72 12.12
N LYS A 251 1.17 -7.56 11.13
CA LYS A 251 -0.28 -7.52 11.34
C LYS A 251 -0.84 -8.87 11.77
N PHE A 252 -0.41 -9.97 11.14
CA PHE A 252 -0.88 -11.31 11.48
C PHE A 252 -0.51 -11.72 12.92
N TYR A 253 0.70 -11.39 13.35
CA TYR A 253 1.18 -11.66 14.72
C TYR A 253 0.87 -10.52 15.71
N GLY A 254 0.34 -9.39 15.23
CA GLY A 254 -0.14 -8.27 16.04
C GLY A 254 0.94 -7.35 16.62
N PHE A 255 2.19 -7.39 16.14
CA PHE A 255 3.27 -6.53 16.66
C PHE A 255 3.51 -5.27 15.82
N ASN A 256 2.67 -4.98 14.83
CA ASN A 256 2.79 -3.81 13.94
C ASN A 256 2.82 -2.46 14.69
N ASN A 257 2.18 -2.34 15.86
CA ASN A 257 2.25 -1.12 16.68
C ASN A 257 3.66 -0.81 17.21
N TYR A 258 4.56 -1.80 17.22
CA TYR A 258 5.95 -1.66 17.64
C TYR A 258 6.91 -1.80 16.44
N ALA A 259 6.51 -1.29 15.28
CA ALA A 259 7.33 -1.32 14.06
C ALA A 259 8.54 -0.40 14.18
N ASN A 260 9.72 -1.00 14.35
CA ASN A 260 11.00 -0.31 14.52
C ASN A 260 12.17 -1.26 14.19
N SER A 261 13.42 -0.79 14.28
CA SER A 261 14.61 -1.61 13.97
C SER A 261 14.62 -2.96 14.70
N GLY A 262 14.07 -3.00 15.92
CA GLY A 262 14.02 -4.20 16.75
C GLY A 262 13.08 -5.25 16.19
N SER A 263 11.82 -4.88 15.91
CA SER A 263 10.85 -5.79 15.30
C SER A 263 11.20 -6.13 13.85
N PHE A 264 11.87 -5.25 13.10
CA PHE A 264 12.35 -5.54 11.74
C PHE A 264 13.35 -6.70 11.72
N SER A 265 14.16 -6.84 12.78
CA SER A 265 15.20 -7.87 12.86
C SER A 265 14.67 -9.31 12.92
N VAL A 266 13.36 -9.52 13.06
CA VAL A 266 12.75 -10.88 13.07
C VAL A 266 12.41 -11.39 11.67
N LEU A 267 12.46 -10.53 10.65
CA LEU A 267 12.10 -10.84 9.28
C LEU A 267 13.33 -10.81 8.37
N GLN A 268 13.55 -11.89 7.64
CA GLN A 268 14.51 -11.96 6.55
C GLN A 268 13.77 -12.14 5.23
N VAL A 269 14.14 -11.35 4.21
CA VAL A 269 13.56 -11.43 2.87
C VAL A 269 14.65 -11.58 1.82
N THR A 270 14.62 -12.65 1.03
CA THR A 270 15.53 -12.89 -0.09
C THR A 270 14.78 -12.98 -1.41
N LYS A 271 15.45 -12.60 -2.50
CA LYS A 271 14.86 -12.60 -3.85
C LYS A 271 15.94 -12.75 -4.92
N PRO A 272 15.64 -13.39 -6.06
CA PRO A 272 16.60 -13.53 -7.15
C PRO A 272 16.86 -12.19 -7.84
N ALA A 273 18.10 -11.97 -8.26
CA ALA A 273 18.46 -10.77 -9.01
C ALA A 273 17.68 -10.67 -10.33
N GLY A 274 17.15 -9.48 -10.63
CA GLY A 274 16.45 -9.20 -11.88
C GLY A 274 15.00 -9.70 -11.93
N CYS A 275 14.44 -10.23 -10.84
CA CYS A 275 13.02 -10.51 -10.77
C CYS A 275 12.19 -9.22 -10.67
N TRP A 276 10.88 -9.33 -10.86
CA TRP A 276 9.98 -8.18 -10.86
C TRP A 276 9.85 -7.47 -9.50
N LEU A 277 10.32 -8.08 -8.41
CA LEU A 277 10.41 -7.48 -7.07
C LEU A 277 11.66 -6.59 -6.87
N MET A 278 12.44 -6.39 -7.94
CA MET A 278 13.67 -5.57 -7.96
C MET A 278 13.63 -4.54 -9.09
N ALA A 279 12.59 -3.71 -9.10
CA ALA A 279 12.47 -2.62 -10.07
C ALA A 279 13.73 -1.75 -10.12
N LYS A 280 14.16 -1.43 -11.35
CA LYS A 280 15.28 -0.53 -11.63
C LYS A 280 14.86 0.53 -12.63
N TYR A 281 15.44 1.71 -12.50
CA TYR A 281 15.28 2.79 -13.47
C TYR A 281 15.61 2.29 -14.89
N PRO A 282 14.79 2.61 -15.91
CA PRO A 282 13.65 3.53 -15.93
C PRO A 282 12.25 2.86 -15.85
N ALA A 283 12.11 1.66 -15.28
CA ALA A 283 10.85 0.93 -15.31
C ALA A 283 9.65 1.67 -14.67
N SER A 284 8.48 1.60 -15.29
CA SER A 284 7.21 2.03 -14.66
C SER A 284 6.91 1.19 -13.41
N THR A 285 6.49 1.83 -12.32
CA THR A 285 6.29 1.17 -11.01
C THR A 285 4.83 1.11 -10.58
N LEU A 286 3.93 1.86 -11.23
CA LEU A 286 2.52 1.94 -10.82
C LEU A 286 1.84 0.57 -10.71
N LYS A 287 2.00 -0.29 -11.73
CA LYS A 287 1.42 -1.64 -11.72
C LYS A 287 2.02 -2.52 -10.62
N GLY A 288 3.32 -2.39 -10.35
CA GLY A 288 3.98 -3.09 -9.25
C GLY A 288 3.46 -2.63 -7.89
N MET A 289 3.38 -1.32 -7.66
CA MET A 289 2.90 -0.69 -6.42
C MET A 289 1.42 -0.96 -6.12
N THR A 290 0.67 -1.48 -7.10
CA THR A 290 -0.75 -1.81 -6.98
C THR A 290 -0.93 -3.33 -7.03
N CYS A 291 -1.01 -3.90 -8.23
CA CYS A 291 -1.23 -5.33 -8.46
C CYS A 291 -0.09 -6.20 -7.92
N GLY A 292 1.16 -5.73 -7.98
CA GLY A 292 2.32 -6.46 -7.46
C GLY A 292 2.30 -6.56 -5.93
N VAL A 293 1.96 -5.47 -5.25
CA VAL A 293 1.72 -5.43 -3.80
C VAL A 293 0.61 -6.41 -3.42
N ALA A 294 -0.52 -6.39 -4.15
CA ALA A 294 -1.62 -7.33 -3.94
C ALA A 294 -1.19 -8.80 -4.11
N ALA A 295 -0.35 -9.10 -5.10
CA ALA A 295 0.17 -10.46 -5.32
C ALA A 295 1.07 -10.94 -4.17
N VAL A 296 1.98 -10.07 -3.69
CA VAL A 296 2.86 -10.40 -2.54
C VAL A 296 2.03 -10.61 -1.27
N GLN A 297 1.09 -9.71 -0.98
CA GLN A 297 0.16 -9.83 0.14
C GLN A 297 -0.63 -11.16 0.07
N THR A 298 -1.18 -11.48 -1.10
CA THR A 298 -1.91 -12.74 -1.35
C THR A 298 -1.06 -13.98 -1.07
N ALA A 299 0.19 -13.99 -1.53
CA ALA A 299 1.09 -15.13 -1.33
C ALA A 299 1.45 -15.34 0.15
N ILE A 300 1.70 -14.26 0.89
CA ILE A 300 2.00 -14.32 2.32
C ILE A 300 0.77 -14.79 3.11
N ASP A 301 -0.40 -14.24 2.82
CA ASP A 301 -1.63 -14.60 3.52
C ASP A 301 -1.99 -16.08 3.26
N LEU A 302 -1.80 -16.58 2.03
CA LEU A 302 -1.90 -18.02 1.76
C LEU A 302 -0.91 -18.85 2.56
N ALA A 303 0.35 -18.44 2.58
CA ALA A 303 1.40 -19.16 3.27
C ALA A 303 1.12 -19.24 4.77
N LEU A 304 0.69 -18.13 5.37
CA LEU A 304 0.25 -18.08 6.77
C LEU A 304 -0.96 -18.97 7.01
N THR A 305 -1.97 -18.96 6.13
CA THR A 305 -3.13 -19.86 6.28
C THR A 305 -2.72 -21.34 6.17
N PHE A 306 -1.77 -21.71 5.31
CA PHE A 306 -1.27 -23.09 5.24
C PHE A 306 -0.53 -23.54 6.51
N ILE A 307 0.24 -22.65 7.14
CA ILE A 307 1.00 -22.96 8.36
C ILE A 307 0.08 -22.95 9.60
N HIS A 308 -0.84 -21.99 9.68
CA HIS A 308 -1.70 -21.74 10.84
C HIS A 308 -3.12 -22.30 10.66
N SER A 309 -3.25 -23.62 10.50
CA SER A 309 -4.52 -24.29 10.20
C SER A 309 -5.66 -24.13 11.25
N LYS A 310 -5.38 -23.53 12.42
CA LYS A 310 -6.38 -23.20 13.44
C LYS A 310 -6.87 -21.75 13.39
N HIS A 311 -6.18 -20.88 12.65
CA HIS A 311 -6.50 -19.46 12.50
C HIS A 311 -6.76 -19.11 11.03
N GLU A 312 -7.46 -20.01 10.35
CA GLU A 312 -7.61 -19.96 8.90
C GLU A 312 -8.53 -18.81 8.48
N LYS A 313 -8.00 -17.97 7.59
CA LYS A 313 -8.74 -16.98 6.83
C LYS A 313 -8.66 -17.33 5.35
N ALA A 314 -9.80 -17.31 4.66
CA ALA A 314 -9.85 -17.44 3.21
C ALA A 314 -9.27 -16.20 2.53
N LEU A 315 -8.96 -16.29 1.24
CA LEU A 315 -8.35 -15.15 0.54
C LEU A 315 -9.27 -13.95 0.42
N ASN A 316 -8.72 -12.75 0.56
CA ASN A 316 -9.41 -11.54 0.10
C ASN A 316 -9.28 -11.41 -1.42
N ALA A 317 -10.17 -10.61 -2.03
CA ALA A 317 -9.92 -10.06 -3.34
C ALA A 317 -8.98 -8.84 -3.21
N TYR A 318 -7.67 -9.09 -3.25
CA TYR A 318 -6.65 -8.06 -2.98
C TYR A 318 -6.42 -7.06 -4.11
N THR A 319 -6.73 -7.40 -5.36
CA THR A 319 -6.58 -6.44 -6.46
C THR A 319 -7.85 -5.58 -6.55
N PRO A 320 -7.80 -4.29 -6.20
CA PRO A 320 -8.94 -3.40 -6.44
C PRO A 320 -9.16 -3.21 -7.94
N VAL A 321 -10.34 -2.70 -8.29
CA VAL A 321 -10.57 -2.13 -9.62
C VAL A 321 -10.37 -0.63 -9.50
N MET A 322 -9.24 -0.16 -10.02
CA MET A 322 -8.91 1.26 -10.05
C MET A 322 -9.51 1.87 -11.33
N LEU A 323 -10.14 3.02 -11.21
CA LEU A 323 -10.74 3.76 -12.32
C LEU A 323 -10.29 5.22 -12.26
N GLN A 324 -9.82 5.73 -13.39
CA GLN A 324 -9.64 7.16 -13.61
C GLN A 324 -10.55 7.65 -14.73
N LEU A 325 -11.23 8.77 -14.48
CA LEU A 325 -11.98 9.52 -15.48
C LEU A 325 -11.19 10.78 -15.83
N ASN A 326 -11.12 11.10 -17.12
CA ASN A 326 -10.54 12.33 -17.65
C ASN A 326 -11.55 13.02 -18.57
N HIS A 327 -11.82 14.30 -18.31
CA HIS A 327 -12.67 15.14 -19.17
C HIS A 327 -12.16 16.59 -19.12
N GLY A 328 -11.65 17.10 -20.25
CA GLY A 328 -10.90 18.35 -20.29
C GLY A 328 -9.71 18.30 -19.31
N ASP A 329 -9.57 19.33 -18.47
CA ASP A 329 -8.55 19.39 -17.42
C ASP A 329 -8.97 18.70 -16.11
N SER A 330 -10.21 18.18 -16.03
CA SER A 330 -10.72 17.52 -14.83
C SER A 330 -10.37 16.04 -14.78
N ARG A 331 -10.00 15.58 -13.58
CA ARG A 331 -9.67 14.18 -13.29
C ARG A 331 -10.32 13.68 -12.01
N ALA A 332 -10.75 12.42 -12.01
CA ALA A 332 -11.24 11.73 -10.83
C ALA A 332 -10.66 10.33 -10.78
N TYR A 333 -10.32 9.90 -9.57
CA TYR A 333 -9.81 8.56 -9.29
C TYR A 333 -10.77 7.87 -8.30
N LEU A 334 -11.17 6.65 -8.62
CA LEU A 334 -11.97 5.77 -7.77
C LEU A 334 -11.21 4.44 -7.59
N SER A 335 -11.20 3.90 -6.37
CA SER A 335 -10.74 2.55 -6.07
C SER A 335 -11.92 1.73 -5.59
N ILE A 336 -12.30 0.70 -6.35
CA ILE A 336 -13.35 -0.24 -5.95
C ILE A 336 -12.66 -1.44 -5.32
N GLU A 337 -12.70 -1.52 -4.01
CA GLU A 337 -12.04 -2.57 -3.24
C GLU A 337 -12.76 -3.91 -3.42
N GLY A 338 -12.04 -5.00 -3.15
CA GLY A 338 -12.58 -6.35 -3.18
C GLY A 338 -13.17 -6.79 -1.84
N GLY A 339 -14.00 -7.83 -1.86
CA GLY A 339 -14.49 -8.46 -0.63
C GLY A 339 -13.36 -9.15 0.15
N GLN A 340 -13.42 -9.10 1.48
CA GLN A 340 -12.49 -9.84 2.34
C GLN A 340 -12.89 -11.31 2.44
N GLY A 341 -11.92 -12.21 2.58
CA GLY A 341 -12.17 -13.63 2.80
C GLY A 341 -12.75 -13.90 4.18
N ALA A 342 -13.62 -14.91 4.25
CA ALA A 342 -14.19 -15.41 5.49
C ALA A 342 -13.12 -15.94 6.44
N THR A 343 -13.40 -15.93 7.74
CA THR A 343 -12.54 -16.53 8.76
C THR A 343 -13.14 -17.85 9.24
N ALA A 344 -12.43 -18.53 10.13
CA ALA A 344 -12.96 -19.67 10.84
C ALA A 344 -14.16 -19.36 11.76
N GLU A 345 -14.47 -18.08 11.98
CA GLU A 345 -15.43 -17.63 12.98
C GLU A 345 -16.57 -16.76 12.41
N HIS A 346 -16.35 -16.06 11.30
CA HIS A 346 -17.33 -15.15 10.72
C HIS A 346 -17.18 -14.96 9.21
N ASP A 347 -18.24 -14.45 8.58
CA ASP A 347 -18.26 -14.06 7.17
C ASP A 347 -17.25 -12.95 6.88
N GLY A 348 -16.80 -12.88 5.63
CA GLY A 348 -15.91 -11.83 5.16
C GLY A 348 -16.62 -10.48 5.04
N GLN A 349 -15.89 -9.39 5.28
CA GLN A 349 -16.40 -8.04 5.09
C GLN A 349 -16.60 -7.75 3.59
N SER A 350 -17.78 -7.25 3.22
CA SER A 350 -18.06 -6.82 1.85
C SER A 350 -17.20 -5.63 1.43
N ALA A 351 -16.95 -5.55 0.12
CA ALA A 351 -16.22 -4.48 -0.53
C ALA A 351 -16.77 -3.08 -0.24
N HIS A 352 -15.88 -2.09 -0.30
CA HIS A 352 -16.17 -0.67 -0.25
C HIS A 352 -15.56 0.05 -1.46
N ILE A 353 -15.92 1.32 -1.65
CA ILE A 353 -15.37 2.18 -2.70
C ILE A 353 -14.72 3.39 -2.04
N GLU A 354 -13.54 3.75 -2.51
CA GLU A 354 -12.82 4.95 -2.12
C GLU A 354 -12.77 5.93 -3.29
N GLY A 355 -13.09 7.19 -3.05
CA GLY A 355 -13.11 8.22 -4.09
C GLY A 355 -14.19 9.27 -3.88
N LEU A 356 -14.63 9.89 -4.97
CA LEU A 356 -15.67 10.91 -4.93
C LEU A 356 -17.05 10.33 -4.63
N SER A 357 -17.90 11.12 -3.98
CA SER A 357 -19.34 10.81 -3.91
C SER A 357 -19.94 10.79 -5.31
N ILE A 358 -21.02 10.02 -5.50
CA ILE A 358 -21.76 9.95 -6.77
C ILE A 358 -22.17 11.36 -7.23
N GLU A 359 -22.73 12.17 -6.33
CA GLU A 359 -23.14 13.56 -6.63
C GLU A 359 -21.98 14.43 -7.13
N THR A 360 -20.80 14.28 -6.52
CA THR A 360 -19.60 15.03 -6.94
C THR A 360 -19.08 14.52 -8.29
N LEU A 361 -19.16 13.21 -8.53
CA LEU A 361 -18.76 12.60 -9.79
C LEU A 361 -19.66 13.09 -10.94
N GLU A 362 -20.98 12.98 -10.81
CA GLU A 362 -21.95 13.41 -11.84
C GLU A 362 -21.96 14.94 -12.04
N ARG A 363 -21.60 15.72 -11.02
CA ARG A 363 -21.46 17.17 -11.16
C ARG A 363 -20.20 17.58 -11.91
N ARG A 364 -19.12 16.81 -11.80
CA ARG A 364 -17.79 17.15 -12.37
C ARG A 364 -17.53 16.50 -13.73
N PHE A 365 -18.19 15.39 -14.03
CA PHE A 365 -17.98 14.61 -15.24
C PHE A 365 -19.32 14.37 -15.95
N PRO A 366 -19.35 14.32 -17.29
CA PRO A 366 -20.57 14.07 -18.05
C PRO A 366 -20.93 12.59 -18.00
N VAL A 367 -21.28 12.10 -16.81
CA VAL A 367 -21.59 10.69 -16.56
C VAL A 367 -22.82 10.58 -15.66
N ARG A 368 -23.50 9.44 -15.75
CA ARG A 368 -24.61 9.07 -14.85
C ARG A 368 -24.33 7.70 -14.23
N VAL A 369 -24.31 7.63 -12.91
CA VAL A 369 -24.16 6.36 -12.19
C VAL A 369 -25.51 5.65 -12.20
N GLN A 370 -25.63 4.63 -13.05
CA GLN A 370 -26.85 3.84 -13.16
C GLN A 370 -27.04 2.86 -11.99
N ARG A 371 -25.93 2.37 -11.43
CA ARG A 371 -25.96 1.40 -10.33
C ARG A 371 -24.69 1.45 -9.50
N MET A 372 -24.84 1.52 -8.19
CA MET A 372 -23.80 1.21 -7.22
C MET A 372 -24.40 0.27 -6.18
N ASP A 373 -23.99 -1.00 -6.21
CA ASP A 373 -24.66 -2.06 -5.43
C ASP A 373 -23.68 -3.19 -5.09
N ARG A 374 -24.03 -4.05 -4.14
CA ARG A 374 -23.27 -5.27 -3.86
C ARG A 374 -23.47 -6.29 -4.98
N ARG A 375 -22.40 -7.00 -5.38
CA ARG A 375 -22.49 -8.14 -6.30
C ARG A 375 -23.49 -9.16 -5.78
N ASN A 376 -24.35 -9.70 -6.64
CA ASN A 376 -25.36 -10.69 -6.23
C ASN A 376 -24.73 -11.99 -5.70
N SER A 377 -23.53 -12.33 -6.16
CA SER A 377 -22.78 -13.46 -5.60
C SER A 377 -22.41 -13.19 -4.15
N THR A 378 -22.61 -14.20 -3.29
CA THR A 378 -22.34 -14.15 -1.84
C THR A 378 -20.87 -14.42 -1.52
N GLY A 379 -19.97 -14.15 -2.46
CA GLY A 379 -18.56 -14.51 -2.35
C GLY A 379 -18.29 -16.00 -2.48
N GLY A 380 -17.09 -16.40 -2.07
CA GLY A 380 -16.72 -17.80 -1.95
C GLY A 380 -17.62 -18.52 -0.94
N LYS A 381 -17.98 -19.75 -1.27
CA LYS A 381 -18.92 -20.57 -0.51
C LYS A 381 -18.22 -21.32 0.63
N GLY A 382 -18.86 -21.40 1.78
CA GLY A 382 -18.39 -22.17 2.92
C GLY A 382 -19.42 -22.20 4.05
N LYS A 383 -19.00 -22.66 5.24
CA LYS A 383 -19.76 -22.41 6.48
C LYS A 383 -19.90 -20.90 6.69
N TYR A 384 -18.82 -20.16 6.44
CA TYR A 384 -18.79 -18.71 6.39
C TYR A 384 -18.51 -18.26 4.95
N SER A 385 -19.29 -17.30 4.49
CA SER A 385 -19.24 -16.76 3.14
C SER A 385 -18.21 -15.64 3.05
N GLY A 386 -17.50 -15.57 1.92
CA GLY A 386 -16.64 -14.43 1.63
C GLY A 386 -17.43 -13.14 1.46
N GLY A 387 -16.76 -12.01 1.67
CA GLY A 387 -17.35 -10.69 1.49
C GLY A 387 -17.82 -10.47 0.05
N ARG A 388 -18.99 -9.86 -0.12
CA ARG A 388 -19.54 -9.53 -1.44
C ARG A 388 -18.70 -8.41 -2.08
N GLY A 389 -18.48 -8.50 -3.39
CA GLY A 389 -17.88 -7.42 -4.17
C GLY A 389 -18.88 -6.29 -4.43
N LEU A 390 -18.47 -5.28 -5.20
CA LEU A 390 -19.31 -4.18 -5.65
C LEU A 390 -19.52 -4.20 -7.15
N ILE A 391 -20.66 -3.69 -7.59
CA ILE A 391 -21.00 -3.36 -8.98
C ILE A 391 -21.09 -1.85 -9.05
N PHE A 392 -20.31 -1.24 -9.95
CA PHE A 392 -20.38 0.18 -10.28
C PHE A 392 -20.64 0.30 -11.78
N LYS A 393 -21.84 0.80 -12.16
CA LYS A 393 -22.24 1.05 -13.54
C LYS A 393 -22.37 2.53 -13.81
N MET A 394 -21.73 2.99 -14.87
CA MET A 394 -21.69 4.40 -15.24
C MET A 394 -21.91 4.57 -16.73
N GLU A 395 -22.96 5.33 -17.08
CA GLU A 395 -23.27 5.76 -18.44
C GLU A 395 -22.51 7.04 -18.78
N ALA A 396 -21.89 7.08 -19.95
CA ALA A 396 -21.30 8.30 -20.49
C ALA A 396 -22.39 9.19 -21.13
N LEU A 397 -22.59 10.41 -20.62
CA LEU A 397 -23.52 11.39 -21.20
C LEU A 397 -22.87 12.18 -22.35
N GLU A 398 -21.55 12.24 -22.33
CA GLU A 398 -20.68 12.67 -23.42
C GLU A 398 -19.48 11.74 -23.52
N ASP A 399 -18.81 11.82 -24.65
CA ASP A 399 -17.52 11.23 -24.91
C ASP A 399 -16.50 11.53 -23.79
N ILE A 400 -16.03 10.50 -23.09
CA ILE A 400 -15.15 10.63 -21.93
C ILE A 400 -13.99 9.63 -22.00
N GLU A 401 -12.80 10.04 -21.57
CA GLU A 401 -11.64 9.16 -21.50
C GLU A 401 -11.58 8.49 -20.13
N VAL A 402 -11.45 7.16 -20.13
CA VAL A 402 -11.32 6.37 -18.91
C VAL A 402 -10.09 5.48 -18.96
N SER A 403 -9.45 5.30 -17.82
CA SER A 403 -8.40 4.31 -17.61
C SER A 403 -8.79 3.41 -16.46
N TRP A 404 -8.54 2.12 -16.56
CA TRP A 404 -8.79 1.18 -15.48
C TRP A 404 -7.64 0.19 -15.34
N LEU A 405 -7.47 -0.33 -14.12
CA LEU A 405 -6.47 -1.33 -13.81
C LEU A 405 -6.98 -2.26 -12.70
N THR A 406 -6.96 -3.54 -12.99
CA THR A 406 -7.07 -4.67 -12.08
C THR A 406 -6.18 -5.81 -12.60
N ASP A 407 -6.08 -6.91 -11.88
CA ASP A 407 -5.21 -8.06 -12.20
C ASP A 407 -5.66 -9.27 -11.36
N MET A 408 -5.01 -10.43 -11.55
CA MET A 408 -5.31 -11.71 -10.89
C MET A 408 -6.74 -12.21 -11.18
N THR A 409 -7.17 -12.11 -12.44
CA THR A 409 -8.50 -12.57 -12.89
C THR A 409 -8.46 -13.89 -13.64
N LEU A 410 -7.30 -14.29 -14.18
CA LEU A 410 -7.17 -15.48 -15.03
C LEU A 410 -6.69 -16.72 -14.26
N HIS A 411 -5.78 -16.53 -13.31
CA HIS A 411 -5.14 -17.62 -12.59
C HIS A 411 -5.62 -17.67 -11.14
N ARG A 412 -5.99 -18.88 -10.68
CA ARG A 412 -6.44 -19.09 -9.30
C ARG A 412 -5.35 -19.83 -8.52
N PRO A 413 -4.82 -19.25 -7.42
CA PRO A 413 -3.82 -19.94 -6.62
C PRO A 413 -4.45 -21.14 -5.90
N ARG A 414 -3.62 -22.11 -5.54
CA ARG A 414 -4.05 -23.25 -4.73
C ARG A 414 -4.49 -22.76 -3.35
N LEU A 415 -5.63 -23.26 -2.87
CA LEU A 415 -6.16 -22.97 -1.54
C LEU A 415 -6.01 -24.14 -0.57
N PRO A 416 -6.05 -23.87 0.75
CA PRO A 416 -6.37 -24.88 1.76
C PRO A 416 -7.70 -25.58 1.46
N LYS A 417 -7.84 -26.84 1.87
CA LYS A 417 -9.05 -27.66 1.61
C LYS A 417 -10.33 -27.09 2.25
N SER A 418 -10.17 -26.30 3.30
CA SER A 418 -11.24 -25.60 4.02
C SER A 418 -11.67 -24.30 3.34
N CYS A 419 -10.97 -23.82 2.32
CA CYS A 419 -11.25 -22.55 1.67
C CYS A 419 -11.79 -22.74 0.25
N SER A 420 -12.58 -21.77 -0.21
CA SER A 420 -13.03 -21.67 -1.59
C SER A 420 -12.70 -20.29 -2.18
N HIS A 421 -12.54 -20.21 -3.49
CA HIS A 421 -12.31 -18.94 -4.17
C HIS A 421 -13.57 -18.09 -4.20
N GLY A 422 -13.39 -16.77 -4.15
CA GLY A 422 -14.39 -15.81 -4.60
C GLY A 422 -14.35 -15.62 -6.12
N ASP A 423 -15.23 -14.76 -6.60
CA ASP A 423 -15.29 -14.29 -7.98
C ASP A 423 -14.17 -13.30 -8.25
N VAL A 424 -13.73 -13.26 -9.49
CA VAL A 424 -12.70 -12.31 -9.95
C VAL A 424 -13.33 -10.97 -10.31
N SER A 425 -12.51 -9.93 -10.40
CA SER A 425 -12.94 -8.64 -10.92
C SER A 425 -13.27 -8.73 -12.42
N GLU A 426 -14.25 -7.96 -12.87
CA GLU A 426 -14.69 -7.91 -14.26
C GLU A 426 -14.90 -6.45 -14.69
N VAL A 427 -14.50 -6.16 -15.92
CA VAL A 427 -14.71 -4.85 -16.56
C VAL A 427 -15.44 -5.08 -17.87
N THR A 428 -16.63 -4.49 -18.02
CA THR A 428 -17.46 -4.67 -19.21
C THR A 428 -17.93 -3.34 -19.77
N LEU A 429 -18.07 -3.28 -21.09
CA LEU A 429 -18.65 -2.16 -21.81
C LEU A 429 -19.96 -2.60 -22.43
N GLU A 430 -21.04 -1.89 -22.12
CA GLU A 430 -22.39 -2.15 -22.61
C GLU A 430 -22.80 -1.05 -23.60
N LYS A 431 -23.42 -1.46 -24.70
CA LYS A 431 -23.99 -0.58 -25.72
C LYS A 431 -25.32 -1.15 -26.21
N GLY A 432 -26.42 -0.55 -25.77
CA GLY A 432 -27.75 -1.12 -25.98
C GLY A 432 -27.85 -2.51 -25.38
N GLU A 433 -28.24 -3.51 -26.18
CA GLU A 433 -28.35 -4.91 -25.75
C GLU A 433 -27.03 -5.69 -25.82
N THR A 434 -25.94 -5.06 -26.31
CA THR A 434 -24.64 -5.72 -26.45
C THR A 434 -23.74 -5.41 -25.25
N ALA A 435 -23.04 -6.43 -24.76
CA ALA A 435 -22.04 -6.30 -23.70
C ALA A 435 -20.74 -6.98 -24.12
N LYS A 436 -19.60 -6.32 -23.90
CA LYS A 436 -18.27 -6.84 -24.21
C LYS A 436 -17.38 -6.79 -22.97
N ASN A 437 -16.71 -7.89 -22.67
CA ASN A 437 -15.64 -7.91 -21.66
C ASN A 437 -14.42 -7.15 -22.17
N LEU A 438 -13.90 -6.26 -21.33
CA LEU A 438 -12.67 -5.53 -21.57
C LEU A 438 -11.49 -6.24 -20.88
N PRO A 439 -10.25 -6.02 -21.35
CA PRO A 439 -9.05 -6.48 -20.63
C PRO A 439 -9.00 -5.89 -19.22
N VAL A 440 -8.25 -6.52 -18.31
CA VAL A 440 -8.12 -6.07 -16.91
C VAL A 440 -7.41 -4.74 -16.72
N LEU A 441 -6.68 -4.30 -17.75
CA LEU A 441 -6.05 -3.00 -17.79
C LEU A 441 -6.29 -2.36 -19.15
N GLY A 442 -6.58 -1.07 -19.16
CA GLY A 442 -6.84 -0.37 -20.41
C GLY A 442 -7.07 1.11 -20.23
N GLN A 443 -6.98 1.80 -21.36
CA GLN A 443 -7.32 3.20 -21.50
C GLN A 443 -8.07 3.33 -22.81
N GLN A 444 -9.28 3.87 -22.75
CA GLN A 444 -10.08 4.11 -23.96
C GLN A 444 -11.07 5.25 -23.75
N LYS A 445 -11.58 5.75 -24.87
CA LYS A 445 -12.71 6.67 -24.88
C LYS A 445 -14.02 5.87 -24.81
N ILE A 446 -14.86 6.18 -23.82
CA ILE A 446 -16.22 5.67 -23.72
C ILE A 446 -17.13 6.67 -24.43
N LEU A 447 -17.90 6.20 -25.40
CA LEU A 447 -18.74 7.06 -26.23
C LEU A 447 -20.04 7.38 -25.51
N LYS A 448 -20.65 8.51 -25.87
CA LYS A 448 -21.98 8.87 -25.37
C LYS A 448 -22.99 7.72 -25.51
N GLY A 449 -23.68 7.41 -24.42
CA GLY A 449 -24.69 6.36 -24.29
C GLY A 449 -24.13 4.96 -24.00
N GLU A 450 -22.80 4.77 -23.99
CA GLU A 450 -22.18 3.53 -23.56
C GLU A 450 -22.09 3.48 -22.02
N VAL A 451 -22.22 2.27 -21.46
CA VAL A 451 -22.18 2.05 -20.01
C VAL A 451 -20.95 1.22 -19.67
N LEU A 452 -20.07 1.79 -18.85
CA LEU A 452 -18.95 1.08 -18.25
C LEU A 452 -19.41 0.43 -16.94
N SER A 453 -19.25 -0.88 -16.86
CA SER A 453 -19.60 -1.68 -15.69
C SER A 453 -18.32 -2.27 -15.07
N LEU A 454 -18.07 -1.94 -13.81
CA LEU A 454 -16.96 -2.43 -13.02
C LEU A 454 -17.49 -3.31 -11.88
N CYS A 455 -17.08 -4.57 -11.87
CA CYS A 455 -17.41 -5.51 -10.80
C CYS A 455 -16.12 -5.86 -10.06
N SER A 456 -16.02 -5.54 -8.77
CA SER A 456 -14.86 -5.96 -7.98
C SER A 456 -14.94 -7.44 -7.59
N GLY A 457 -13.78 -8.05 -7.36
CA GLY A 457 -13.69 -9.43 -6.87
C GLY A 457 -14.36 -9.61 -5.50
N THR A 458 -14.75 -10.85 -5.21
CA THR A 458 -15.35 -11.23 -3.93
C THR A 458 -14.36 -12.00 -3.07
N GLY A 459 -14.57 -11.99 -1.75
CA GLY A 459 -13.72 -12.75 -0.84
C GLY A 459 -13.95 -14.25 -0.96
N GLY A 460 -12.97 -15.06 -0.58
CA GLY A 460 -13.09 -16.51 -0.47
C GLY A 460 -13.95 -16.95 0.71
N GLY A 461 -14.55 -18.14 0.61
CA GLY A 461 -15.35 -18.74 1.66
C GLY A 461 -14.53 -19.68 2.53
N TYR A 462 -15.04 -19.97 3.74
CA TYR A 462 -14.38 -20.82 4.72
C TYR A 462 -15.29 -21.93 5.26
N GLY A 463 -14.75 -23.13 5.39
CA GLY A 463 -15.44 -24.34 5.87
C GLY A 463 -16.29 -25.01 4.81
N ARG A 464 -16.86 -26.18 5.13
CA ARG A 464 -17.83 -26.84 4.25
C ARG A 464 -19.17 -26.12 4.37
N ALA A 465 -19.77 -25.75 3.23
CA ALA A 465 -21.12 -25.24 3.21
C ALA A 465 -22.07 -26.31 3.76
N GLU A 466 -22.84 -25.99 4.80
CA GLU A 466 -23.97 -26.81 5.18
C GLU A 466 -24.99 -26.70 4.05
N THR A 467 -25.29 -27.83 3.38
CA THR A 467 -26.45 -27.93 2.50
C THR A 467 -27.68 -27.64 3.35
N LYS A 468 -28.18 -26.40 3.32
CA LYS A 468 -29.52 -26.12 3.79
C LYS A 468 -30.45 -26.93 2.89
N ALA A 469 -31.02 -28.00 3.44
CA ALA A 469 -32.14 -28.69 2.83
C ALA A 469 -33.21 -27.64 2.57
N VAL A 470 -33.49 -27.36 1.30
CA VAL A 470 -34.64 -26.57 0.90
C VAL A 470 -35.84 -27.42 1.31
N VAL A 471 -36.55 -26.98 2.35
CA VAL A 471 -37.86 -27.53 2.65
C VAL A 471 -38.77 -26.99 1.56
N GLU A 472 -39.24 -27.91 0.71
CA GLU A 472 -40.19 -27.65 -0.39
C GLU A 472 -41.47 -26.96 0.06
#